data_AF-A0A2N1MT65-F1
#
_entry.id   AF-A0A2N1MT65-F1
#
_cell.length_a   1.000
_cell.length_b   1.000
_cell.length_c   1.000
_cell.angle_alpha   90.00
_cell.angle_beta   90.00
_cell.angle_gamma   90.00
#
_symmetry.space_group_name_H-M   'P 1'
#
loop_
_entity.id
_entity.type
_entity.pdbx_description
1 polymer ?
#
loop_
_entity_poly.entity_id
_entity_poly.type
_entity_poly.pdbx_seq_one_letter_code
_entity_poly.pdbx_strand_id
1 'polypeptide(L)'
;MIYGLSDDQLANLRDGTSCKLLTSNNGKYPSKDADGAYKLGISTKRALTLFTLAINTVWIREHNHQCDELFKVYGNSWTDQRYFEEARRWTIALYQKTVSEEYIGVITGRPLPPYEGYKPDIIPGIDTFFSTVTFRYGHSELSDTYRIQDKFGDTVVDLTLSQIRNQSLLETFGLNSVLRSMALQRQEEIDIFFSDSIRNFISIEPNVYDLPAFDILRSRDRGIALYNTVREAYGLSRKNTVERSNK
;
A
#
# COMPACT_ATOMS: atom_id res chain seq x y z
N MET A 1 -4.60 -5.75 4.90
CA MET A 1 -4.28 -4.31 5.02
C MET A 1 -5.20 -3.61 6.03
N ILE A 2 -6.51 -3.62 5.83
CA ILE A 2 -7.46 -2.93 6.72
C ILE A 2 -7.97 -3.87 7.82
N TYR A 3 -8.36 -5.10 7.44
CA TYR A 3 -9.10 -6.03 8.31
C TYR A 3 -8.28 -7.20 8.88
N GLY A 4 -6.97 -7.24 8.63
CA GLY A 4 -6.13 -8.40 8.99
C GLY A 4 -6.22 -9.57 7.99
N LEU A 5 -5.50 -10.65 8.28
CA LEU A 5 -5.46 -11.91 7.53
C LEU A 5 -6.10 -13.09 8.29
N SER A 6 -6.48 -12.88 9.55
CA SER A 6 -7.15 -13.87 10.39
C SER A 6 -8.18 -13.20 11.29
N ASP A 7 -9.09 -13.99 11.84
CA ASP A 7 -10.12 -13.49 12.76
C ASP A 7 -9.51 -12.91 14.05
N ASP A 8 -8.42 -13.50 14.55
CA ASP A 8 -7.67 -12.95 15.70
C ASP A 8 -7.09 -11.56 15.40
N GLN A 9 -6.57 -11.35 14.18
CA GLN A 9 -6.08 -10.04 13.78
C GLN A 9 -7.23 -9.04 13.65
N LEU A 10 -8.38 -9.48 13.13
CA LEU A 10 -9.56 -8.63 13.03
C LEU A 10 -10.10 -8.25 14.42
N ALA A 11 -10.13 -9.18 15.37
CA ALA A 11 -10.56 -8.95 16.75
C ALA A 11 -9.68 -7.92 17.49
N ASN A 12 -8.44 -7.71 17.04
CA ASN A 12 -7.58 -6.66 17.57
C ASN A 12 -7.90 -5.26 17.01
N LEU A 13 -8.68 -5.18 15.93
CA LEU A 13 -9.00 -3.95 15.20
C LEU A 13 -10.45 -3.49 15.42
N ARG A 14 -11.26 -4.29 16.13
CA ARG A 14 -12.67 -4.04 16.40
C ARG A 14 -13.05 -4.69 17.74
N ASP A 15 -13.84 -4.00 18.56
CA ASP A 15 -14.27 -4.49 19.88
C ASP A 15 -15.55 -5.35 19.88
N GLY A 16 -16.20 -5.50 18.71
CA GLY A 16 -17.43 -6.29 18.54
C GLY A 16 -18.67 -5.67 19.19
N THR A 17 -18.58 -4.43 19.68
CA THR A 17 -19.71 -3.69 20.26
C THR A 17 -20.31 -2.69 19.28
N SER A 18 -19.58 -2.37 18.21
CA SER A 18 -20.03 -1.50 17.14
C SER A 18 -19.48 -1.93 15.78
N CYS A 19 -20.17 -1.51 14.70
CA CYS A 19 -19.77 -1.80 13.33
C CYS A 19 -18.37 -1.25 13.03
N LYS A 20 -17.90 -0.28 13.80
CA LYS A 20 -16.72 0.51 13.51
C LYS A 20 -15.44 -0.22 13.88
N LEU A 21 -14.41 0.02 13.08
CA LEU A 21 -13.02 -0.25 13.44
C LEU A 21 -12.57 0.73 14.53
N LEU A 22 -11.70 0.23 15.42
CA LEU A 22 -11.15 0.99 16.55
C LEU A 22 -10.29 2.15 16.08
N THR A 23 -10.59 3.33 16.58
CA THR A 23 -9.91 4.59 16.25
C THR A 23 -9.51 5.35 17.51
N SER A 24 -8.62 6.33 17.36
CA SER A 24 -8.18 7.26 18.40
C SER A 24 -8.47 8.71 18.00
N ASN A 25 -8.34 9.63 18.97
CA ASN A 25 -8.54 11.07 18.75
C ASN A 25 -9.89 11.39 18.08
N ASN A 26 -10.98 10.79 18.59
CA ASN A 26 -12.35 10.95 18.06
C ASN A 26 -12.48 10.56 16.58
N GLY A 27 -11.94 9.40 16.20
CA GLY A 27 -12.08 8.88 14.83
C GLY A 27 -11.07 9.43 13.82
N LYS A 28 -10.08 10.21 14.26
CA LYS A 28 -9.10 10.84 13.35
C LYS A 28 -8.02 9.87 12.87
N TYR A 29 -7.61 8.93 13.71
CA TYR A 29 -6.51 8.00 13.42
C TYR A 29 -6.86 6.58 13.85
N PRO A 30 -6.13 5.56 13.37
CA PRO A 30 -6.27 4.19 13.88
C PRO A 30 -6.01 4.15 15.39
N SER A 31 -6.55 3.15 16.06
CA SER A 31 -6.25 2.91 17.47
C SER A 31 -4.78 2.51 17.67
N LYS A 32 -4.27 2.71 18.89
CA LYS A 32 -2.91 2.33 19.28
C LYS A 32 -2.94 1.17 20.28
N ASP A 33 -1.88 0.38 20.31
CA ASP A 33 -1.64 -0.62 21.35
C ASP A 33 -1.07 0.02 22.63
N ALA A 34 -0.76 -0.83 23.62
CA ALA A 34 -0.25 -0.37 24.92
C ALA A 34 1.12 0.31 24.82
N ASP A 35 1.89 0.01 23.78
CA ASP A 35 3.21 0.60 23.52
C ASP A 35 3.11 1.90 22.70
N GLY A 36 1.89 2.32 22.34
CA GLY A 36 1.63 3.52 21.56
C GLY A 36 1.83 3.34 20.06
N ALA A 37 2.02 2.11 19.56
CA ALA A 37 2.10 1.82 18.13
C ALA A 37 0.70 1.66 17.53
N TYR A 38 0.52 2.05 16.27
CA TYR A 38 -0.78 1.91 15.61
C TYR A 38 -1.14 0.44 15.38
N LYS A 39 -2.38 0.08 15.72
CA LYS A 39 -2.97 -1.21 15.38
C LYS A 39 -3.41 -1.19 13.92
N LEU A 40 -2.87 -2.08 13.11
CA LEU A 40 -3.12 -2.15 11.68
C LEU A 40 -3.37 -3.59 11.23
N GLY A 41 -4.24 -3.77 10.24
CA GLY A 41 -4.44 -5.05 9.57
C GLY A 41 -3.32 -5.44 8.60
N ILE A 42 -2.13 -4.85 8.75
CA ILE A 42 -0.89 -5.15 8.02
C ILE A 42 0.08 -5.76 9.02
N SER A 43 0.60 -6.96 8.75
CA SER A 43 1.57 -7.63 9.62
C SER A 43 3.02 -7.17 9.42
N THR A 44 3.32 -6.49 8.30
CA THR A 44 4.69 -6.14 7.90
C THR A 44 5.11 -4.76 8.39
N LYS A 45 5.75 -4.70 9.57
CA LYS A 45 6.36 -3.46 10.12
C LYS A 45 7.38 -2.79 9.16
N ARG A 46 7.95 -3.54 8.21
CA ARG A 46 8.95 -3.07 7.23
C ARG A 46 8.40 -2.07 6.20
N ALA A 47 7.12 -2.18 5.86
CA ALA A 47 6.48 -1.35 4.83
C ALA A 47 5.69 -0.16 5.40
N LEU A 48 5.74 0.01 6.73
CA LEU A 48 4.99 1.05 7.42
C LEU A 48 5.76 2.37 7.40
N THR A 49 5.15 3.37 6.77
CA THR A 49 5.62 4.74 6.67
C THR A 49 4.46 5.68 7.00
N LEU A 50 4.77 6.96 7.15
CA LEU A 50 3.81 8.06 7.28
C LEU A 50 2.74 8.00 6.19
N PHE A 51 3.15 7.73 4.95
CA PHE A 51 2.27 7.72 3.78
C PHE A 51 1.38 6.46 3.73
N THR A 52 1.95 5.27 3.98
CA THR A 52 1.13 4.05 4.01
C THR A 52 0.16 4.06 5.19
N LEU A 53 0.55 4.64 6.33
CA LEU A 53 -0.34 4.87 7.46
C LEU A 53 -1.44 5.89 7.13
N ALA A 54 -1.13 6.97 6.41
CA ALA A 54 -2.12 7.96 5.97
C ALA A 54 -3.17 7.31 5.06
N ILE A 55 -2.76 6.54 4.06
CA ILE A 55 -3.68 5.78 3.20
C ILE A 55 -4.50 4.77 4.00
N ASN A 56 -3.88 4.03 4.92
CA ASN A 56 -4.60 3.10 5.78
C ASN A 56 -5.67 3.81 6.65
N THR A 57 -5.34 4.99 7.16
CA THR A 57 -6.26 5.83 7.92
C THR A 57 -7.48 6.25 7.09
N VAL A 58 -7.28 6.60 5.82
CA VAL A 58 -8.40 6.92 4.89
C VAL A 58 -9.36 5.74 4.77
N TRP A 59 -8.85 4.53 4.56
CA TRP A 59 -9.69 3.35 4.41
C TRP A 59 -10.42 2.92 5.68
N ILE A 60 -9.78 3.09 6.85
CA ILE A 60 -10.44 2.87 8.15
C ILE A 60 -11.57 3.88 8.35
N ARG A 61 -11.34 5.16 8.01
CA ARG A 61 -12.35 6.20 8.10
C ARG A 61 -13.50 5.97 7.12
N GLU A 62 -13.23 5.49 5.91
CA GLU A 62 -14.26 5.12 4.94
C GLU A 62 -15.13 3.98 5.46
N HIS A 63 -14.54 2.92 6.02
CA HIS A 63 -15.32 1.85 6.64
C HIS A 63 -16.25 2.39 7.74
N ASN A 64 -15.72 3.21 8.66
CA ASN A 64 -16.51 3.77 9.75
C ASN A 64 -17.59 4.74 9.27
N HIS A 65 -17.33 5.47 8.19
CA HIS A 65 -18.33 6.32 7.52
C HIS A 65 -19.46 5.46 6.93
N GLN A 66 -19.14 4.34 6.27
CA GLN A 66 -20.16 3.43 5.75
C GLN A 66 -21.01 2.80 6.85
N CYS A 67 -20.44 2.51 8.02
CA CYS A 67 -21.25 2.10 9.17
C CYS A 67 -22.30 3.17 9.54
N ASP A 68 -21.92 4.45 9.53
CA ASP A 68 -22.84 5.56 9.83
C ASP A 68 -23.91 5.74 8.75
N GLU A 69 -23.53 5.65 7.46
CA GLU A 69 -24.47 5.75 6.34
C GLU A 69 -25.47 4.60 6.33
N LEU A 70 -25.02 3.36 6.57
CA LEU A 70 -25.91 2.21 6.68
C LEU A 70 -26.86 2.35 7.88
N PHE A 71 -26.36 2.82 9.03
CA PHE A 71 -27.21 3.02 10.20
C PHE A 71 -28.29 4.09 9.98
N LYS A 72 -28.00 5.16 9.23
CA LYS A 72 -29.01 6.17 8.84
C LYS A 72 -30.16 5.58 8.02
N VAL A 73 -29.87 4.57 7.21
CA VAL A 73 -30.86 3.91 6.34
C VAL A 73 -31.65 2.83 7.08
N TYR A 74 -30.96 1.99 7.87
CA TYR A 74 -31.53 0.77 8.44
C TYR A 74 -31.80 0.84 9.95
N GLY A 75 -31.34 1.87 10.66
CA GLY A 75 -31.57 2.06 12.09
C GLY A 75 -31.20 0.84 12.94
N ASN A 76 -32.11 0.38 13.79
CA ASN A 76 -31.87 -0.78 14.65
C ASN A 76 -32.29 -2.13 14.01
N SER A 77 -32.52 -2.18 12.70
CA SER A 77 -33.01 -3.40 12.04
C SER A 77 -31.94 -4.47 11.83
N TRP A 78 -30.66 -4.10 11.86
CA TRP A 78 -29.53 -5.00 11.66
C TRP A 78 -28.69 -5.18 12.91
N THR A 79 -28.08 -6.35 13.03
CA THR A 79 -27.06 -6.60 14.04
C THR A 79 -25.79 -5.83 13.70
N ASP A 80 -25.01 -5.56 14.73
CA ASP A 80 -23.65 -5.04 14.64
C ASP A 80 -22.80 -5.78 13.57
N GLN A 81 -22.79 -7.11 13.63
CA GLN A 81 -22.05 -7.94 12.67
C GLN A 81 -22.54 -7.77 11.23
N ARG A 82 -23.85 -7.62 11.02
CA ARG A 82 -24.40 -7.37 9.68
C ARG A 82 -23.93 -6.02 9.15
N TYR A 83 -23.97 -4.97 9.96
CA TYR A 83 -23.45 -3.66 9.56
C TYR A 83 -21.97 -3.73 9.19
N PHE A 84 -21.15 -4.39 10.00
CA PHE A 84 -19.71 -4.51 9.74
C PHE A 84 -19.41 -5.22 8.43
N GLU A 85 -20.05 -6.37 8.16
CA GLU A 85 -19.80 -7.11 6.92
C GLU A 85 -20.28 -6.35 5.68
N GLU A 86 -21.37 -5.58 5.78
CA GLU A 86 -21.85 -4.74 4.67
C GLU A 86 -20.90 -3.55 4.42
N ALA A 87 -20.44 -2.86 5.47
CA ALA A 87 -19.44 -1.80 5.36
C ALA A 87 -18.08 -2.33 4.84
N ARG A 88 -17.68 -3.53 5.30
CA ARG A 88 -16.49 -4.25 4.83
C ARG A 88 -16.61 -4.60 3.35
N ARG A 89 -17.75 -5.15 2.91
CA ARG A 89 -18.01 -5.48 1.50
C ARG A 89 -17.90 -4.24 0.61
N TRP A 90 -18.53 -3.14 1.01
CA TRP A 90 -18.42 -1.86 0.30
C TRP A 90 -16.97 -1.39 0.17
N THR A 91 -16.25 -1.33 1.29
CA THR A 91 -14.88 -0.83 1.33
C THR A 91 -13.94 -1.70 0.48
N ILE A 92 -14.12 -3.03 0.50
CA ILE A 92 -13.35 -3.96 -0.35
C ILE A 92 -13.65 -3.70 -1.83
N ALA A 93 -14.93 -3.53 -2.20
CA ALA A 93 -15.32 -3.25 -3.58
C ALA A 93 -14.74 -1.91 -4.07
N LEU A 94 -14.80 -0.87 -3.23
CA LEU A 94 -14.20 0.43 -3.54
C LEU A 94 -12.68 0.33 -3.72
N TYR A 95 -11.99 -0.36 -2.81
CA TYR A 95 -10.54 -0.60 -2.92
C TYR A 95 -10.18 -1.34 -4.21
N GLN A 96 -10.91 -2.43 -4.53
CA GLN A 96 -10.70 -3.19 -5.76
C GLN A 96 -10.90 -2.32 -6.99
N LYS A 97 -11.96 -1.52 -7.03
CA LYS A 97 -12.24 -0.58 -8.12
C LYS A 97 -11.11 0.44 -8.30
N THR A 98 -10.68 1.10 -7.22
CA THR A 98 -9.57 2.07 -7.25
C THR A 98 -8.30 1.41 -7.79
N VAL A 99 -7.99 0.18 -7.36
CA VAL A 99 -6.80 -0.52 -7.87
C VAL A 99 -6.97 -0.90 -9.35
N SER A 100 -8.07 -1.53 -9.73
CA SER A 100 -8.24 -2.09 -11.07
C SER A 100 -8.50 -1.04 -12.16
N GLU A 101 -9.27 0.00 -11.84
CA GLU A 101 -9.68 1.03 -12.82
C GLU A 101 -8.77 2.24 -12.83
N GLU A 102 -8.16 2.62 -11.70
CA GLU A 102 -7.31 3.82 -11.62
C GLU A 102 -5.82 3.44 -11.60
N TYR A 103 -5.38 2.68 -10.61
CA TYR A 103 -3.95 2.43 -10.40
C TYR A 103 -3.32 1.58 -11.51
N ILE A 104 -3.89 0.40 -11.80
CA ILE A 104 -3.34 -0.52 -12.82
C ILE A 104 -3.31 0.13 -14.20
N GLY A 105 -4.34 0.92 -14.53
CA GLY A 105 -4.42 1.66 -15.78
C GLY A 105 -3.25 2.62 -15.98
N VAL A 106 -2.94 3.40 -14.94
CA VAL A 106 -1.84 4.36 -14.95
C VAL A 106 -0.49 3.66 -15.07
N ILE A 107 -0.21 2.64 -14.26
CA ILE A 107 1.12 2.00 -14.24
C ILE A 107 1.41 1.14 -15.47
N THR A 108 0.38 0.60 -16.12
CA THR A 108 0.56 -0.22 -17.34
C THR A 108 0.38 0.59 -18.63
N GLY A 109 -0.03 1.86 -18.53
CA GLY A 109 -0.31 2.76 -19.66
C GLY A 109 -1.60 2.44 -20.41
N ARG A 110 -2.42 1.50 -19.93
CA ARG A 110 -3.71 1.12 -20.53
C ARG A 110 -4.64 0.49 -19.49
N PRO A 111 -5.96 0.68 -19.59
CA PRO A 111 -6.90 0.05 -18.68
C PRO A 111 -6.86 -1.49 -18.80
N LEU A 112 -7.32 -2.17 -17.76
CA LEU A 112 -7.59 -3.60 -17.83
C LEU A 112 -8.69 -3.89 -18.87
N PRO A 113 -8.68 -5.08 -19.51
CA PRO A 113 -9.79 -5.52 -20.35
C PRO A 113 -11.12 -5.51 -19.58
N PRO A 114 -12.27 -5.36 -20.28
CA PRO A 114 -13.58 -5.49 -19.66
C PRO A 114 -13.72 -6.80 -18.89
N TYR A 115 -14.39 -6.74 -17.74
CA TYR A 115 -14.63 -7.92 -16.92
C TYR A 115 -15.65 -8.86 -17.59
N GLU A 116 -15.23 -10.08 -17.89
CA GLU A 116 -16.05 -11.10 -18.59
C GLU A 116 -16.87 -11.99 -17.63
N GLY A 117 -16.87 -11.67 -16.33
CA GLY A 117 -17.49 -12.48 -15.29
C GLY A 117 -16.50 -13.38 -14.53
N TYR A 118 -17.02 -14.02 -13.48
CA TYR A 118 -16.23 -14.89 -12.62
C TYR A 118 -15.88 -16.19 -13.35
N LYS A 119 -14.60 -16.56 -13.32
CA LYS A 119 -14.07 -17.78 -13.92
C LYS A 119 -13.66 -18.73 -12.79
N PRO A 120 -14.48 -19.75 -12.44
CA PRO A 120 -14.25 -20.62 -11.28
C PRO A 120 -12.99 -21.50 -11.40
N ASP A 121 -12.53 -21.70 -12.62
CA ASP A 121 -11.41 -22.53 -13.04
C ASP A 121 -10.07 -21.77 -13.04
N ILE A 122 -10.07 -20.47 -12.74
CA ILE A 122 -8.85 -19.69 -12.52
C ILE A 122 -8.38 -19.82 -11.07
N ILE A 123 -7.11 -20.13 -10.87
CA ILE A 123 -6.44 -20.10 -9.57
C ILE A 123 -5.86 -18.70 -9.34
N PRO A 124 -6.38 -17.89 -8.40
CA PRO A 124 -5.97 -16.49 -8.22
C PRO A 124 -4.68 -16.35 -7.38
N GLY A 125 -3.72 -17.25 -7.55
CA GLY A 125 -2.45 -17.21 -6.85
C GLY A 125 -1.57 -16.04 -7.32
N ILE A 126 -0.82 -15.43 -6.40
CA ILE A 126 0.20 -14.45 -6.78
C ILE A 126 1.37 -15.20 -7.39
N ASP A 127 1.70 -14.87 -8.63
CA ASP A 127 2.82 -15.45 -9.34
C ASP A 127 4.18 -15.10 -8.66
N THR A 128 5.11 -16.05 -8.69
CA THR A 128 6.43 -15.90 -8.06
C THR A 128 7.26 -14.82 -8.76
N PHE A 129 7.20 -14.75 -10.09
CA PHE A 129 7.90 -13.71 -10.85
C PHE A 129 7.29 -12.32 -10.57
N PHE A 130 5.96 -12.23 -10.48
CA PHE A 130 5.29 -11.00 -10.10
C PHE A 130 5.74 -10.48 -8.71
N SER A 131 5.67 -11.32 -7.68
CA SER A 131 6.00 -10.94 -6.29
C SER A 131 7.50 -10.74 -6.02
N THR A 132 8.36 -11.38 -6.80
CA THR A 132 9.82 -11.32 -6.63
C THR A 132 10.45 -10.24 -7.49
N VAL A 133 9.95 -10.01 -8.71
CA VAL A 133 10.56 -9.11 -9.70
C VAL A 133 9.62 -7.98 -10.08
N THR A 134 8.44 -8.27 -10.64
CA THR A 134 7.60 -7.24 -11.29
C THR A 134 7.19 -6.17 -10.30
N PHE A 135 6.61 -6.55 -9.15
CA PHE A 135 6.11 -5.62 -8.15
C PHE A 135 7.21 -4.98 -7.28
N ARG A 136 8.49 -5.08 -7.72
CA ARG A 136 9.64 -4.34 -7.14
C ARG A 136 9.94 -3.06 -7.90
N TYR A 137 9.26 -2.78 -9.02
CA TYR A 137 9.46 -1.54 -9.75
C TYR A 137 9.35 -0.30 -8.85
N GLY A 138 8.46 -0.36 -7.85
CA GLY A 138 8.26 0.73 -6.90
C GLY A 138 9.47 1.04 -6.02
N HIS A 139 10.50 0.19 -5.94
CA HIS A 139 11.74 0.56 -5.26
C HIS A 139 12.54 1.63 -6.02
N SER A 140 12.38 1.72 -7.35
CA SER A 140 13.00 2.78 -8.17
C SER A 140 12.23 4.09 -8.07
N GLU A 141 10.93 4.05 -7.75
CA GLU A 141 10.06 5.25 -7.64
C GLU A 141 10.28 6.06 -6.35
N LEU A 142 11.05 5.53 -5.40
CA LEU A 142 11.26 6.13 -4.09
C LEU A 142 12.31 7.25 -4.15
N SER A 143 11.96 8.40 -3.59
CA SER A 143 12.84 9.57 -3.48
C SER A 143 13.70 9.54 -2.21
N ASP A 144 14.82 10.27 -2.24
CA ASP A 144 15.66 10.54 -1.05
C ASP A 144 14.95 11.46 -0.04
N THR A 145 14.12 12.36 -0.55
CA THR A 145 13.46 13.41 0.23
C THR A 145 11.97 13.47 -0.07
N TYR A 146 11.16 13.69 0.97
CA TYR A 146 9.73 13.85 0.91
C TYR A 146 9.31 15.16 1.54
N ARG A 147 8.58 15.99 0.80
CA ARG A 147 8.11 17.30 1.26
C ARG A 147 6.82 17.13 2.02
N ILE A 148 6.72 17.79 3.17
CA ILE A 148 5.44 18.12 3.79
C ILE A 148 5.10 19.56 3.41
N GLN A 149 3.92 19.75 2.84
CA GLN A 149 3.49 21.03 2.28
C GLN A 149 2.25 21.55 3.00
N ASP A 150 2.15 22.87 3.09
CA ASP A 150 1.00 23.54 3.67
C ASP A 150 -0.19 23.61 2.69
N LYS A 151 -1.20 24.40 3.04
CA LYS A 151 -2.40 24.51 2.20
C LYS A 151 -2.21 25.27 0.89
N PHE A 152 -1.13 26.03 0.75
CA PHE A 152 -0.77 26.81 -0.42
C PHE A 152 0.26 26.09 -1.31
N GLY A 153 0.82 24.98 -0.83
CA GLY A 153 1.83 24.20 -1.54
C GLY A 153 3.25 24.59 -1.13
N ASP A 154 3.42 25.46 -0.14
CA ASP A 154 4.73 25.83 0.37
C ASP A 154 5.29 24.71 1.24
N THR A 155 6.58 24.40 1.06
CA THR A 155 7.26 23.37 1.85
C THR A 155 7.38 23.82 3.30
N VAL A 156 6.82 23.02 4.21
CA VAL A 156 6.95 23.18 5.65
C VAL A 156 8.22 22.49 6.14
N VAL A 157 8.46 21.26 5.68
CA VAL A 157 9.65 20.48 6.04
C VAL A 157 9.97 19.44 4.97
N ASP A 158 11.25 19.18 4.78
CA ASP A 158 11.77 18.07 4.01
C ASP A 158 12.14 16.90 4.94
N LEU A 159 11.62 15.72 4.66
CA LEU A 159 11.86 14.49 5.41
C LEU A 159 12.66 13.51 4.56
N THR A 160 13.65 12.85 5.14
CA THR A 160 14.35 11.74 4.48
C THR A 160 13.49 10.48 4.45
N LEU A 161 13.83 9.53 3.57
CA LEU A 161 13.21 8.20 3.52
C LEU A 161 13.20 7.48 4.88
N SER A 162 14.23 7.71 5.72
CA SER A 162 14.28 7.15 7.07
C SER A 162 13.30 7.84 8.03
N GLN A 163 13.21 9.17 7.96
CA GLN A 163 12.34 9.96 8.84
C GLN A 163 10.86 9.68 8.62
N ILE A 164 10.42 9.43 7.39
CA ILE A 164 9.01 9.12 7.10
C ILE A 164 8.54 7.80 7.73
N ARG A 165 9.43 7.00 8.32
CA ARG A 165 9.05 5.78 9.05
C ARG A 165 8.54 6.07 10.46
N ASN A 166 8.77 7.28 10.96
CA ASN A 166 8.19 7.72 12.20
C ASN A 166 6.68 7.99 12.04
N GLN A 167 5.88 7.09 12.58
CA GLN A 167 4.41 7.14 12.49
C GLN A 167 3.80 8.30 13.30
N SER A 168 4.52 8.84 14.30
CA SER A 168 4.01 9.99 15.06
C SER A 168 3.84 11.24 14.19
N LEU A 169 4.57 11.32 13.08
CA LEU A 169 4.48 12.42 12.12
C LEU A 169 3.08 12.58 11.52
N LEU A 170 2.26 11.51 11.49
CA LEU A 170 0.89 11.62 11.00
C LEU A 170 0.04 12.49 11.93
N GLU A 171 0.23 12.36 13.25
CA GLU A 171 -0.45 13.21 14.23
C GLU A 171 0.15 14.62 14.26
N THR A 172 1.47 14.73 14.07
CA THR A 172 2.18 16.03 14.03
C THR A 172 1.71 16.91 12.88
N PHE A 173 1.66 16.39 11.65
CA PHE A 173 1.27 17.16 10.47
C PHE A 173 -0.23 17.10 10.17
N GLY A 174 -0.92 16.08 10.67
CA GLY A 174 -2.31 15.82 10.40
C GLY A 174 -2.54 15.18 9.01
N LEU A 175 -3.54 14.31 8.94
CA LEU A 175 -3.85 13.51 7.75
C LEU A 175 -4.00 14.37 6.46
N ASN A 176 -4.71 15.49 6.55
CA ASN A 176 -4.97 16.33 5.37
C ASN A 176 -3.70 16.95 4.78
N SER A 177 -2.74 17.32 5.63
CA SER A 177 -1.45 17.87 5.19
C SER A 177 -0.62 16.79 4.49
N VAL A 178 -0.55 15.61 5.11
CA VAL A 178 0.18 14.45 4.57
C VAL A 178 -0.38 14.02 3.21
N LEU A 179 -1.70 13.83 3.09
CA LEU A 179 -2.33 13.43 1.83
C LEU A 179 -2.16 14.47 0.72
N ARG A 180 -2.24 15.76 1.05
CA ARG A 180 -1.97 16.85 0.10
C ARG A 180 -0.53 16.79 -0.39
N SER A 181 0.41 16.60 0.53
CA SER A 181 1.83 16.50 0.22
C SER A 181 2.12 15.32 -0.72
N MET A 182 1.48 14.16 -0.48
CA MET A 182 1.55 13.00 -1.38
C MET A 182 1.02 13.32 -2.77
N ALA A 183 -0.06 14.09 -2.88
CA ALA A 183 -0.65 14.44 -4.17
C ALA A 183 0.17 15.47 -4.97
N LEU A 184 0.95 16.31 -4.28
CA LEU A 184 1.76 17.37 -4.89
C LEU A 184 3.18 16.91 -5.24
N GLN A 185 3.72 15.95 -4.51
CA GLN A 185 5.06 15.42 -4.77
C GLN A 185 5.05 14.44 -5.95
N ARG A 186 5.97 14.66 -6.90
CA ARG A 186 6.27 13.69 -7.95
C ARG A 186 7.16 12.58 -7.39
N GLN A 187 6.86 11.34 -7.77
CA GLN A 187 7.75 10.20 -7.56
C GLN A 187 8.97 10.26 -8.50
N GLU A 188 10.00 9.47 -8.19
CA GLU A 188 11.11 9.24 -9.10
C GLU A 188 10.66 8.45 -10.35
N GLU A 189 11.46 8.52 -11.40
CA GLU A 189 11.26 7.73 -12.62
C GLU A 189 11.50 6.24 -12.33
N ILE A 190 10.74 5.37 -13.00
CA ILE A 190 10.92 3.91 -12.89
C ILE A 190 11.94 3.49 -13.94
N ASP A 191 13.19 3.32 -13.52
CA ASP A 191 14.29 2.95 -14.40
C ASP A 191 15.34 2.07 -13.69
N ILE A 192 16.58 2.03 -14.21
CA ILE A 192 17.67 1.24 -13.62
C ILE A 192 18.38 1.95 -12.47
N PHE A 193 18.02 3.21 -12.21
CA PHE A 193 18.57 4.03 -11.15
C PHE A 193 17.69 3.94 -9.90
N PHE A 194 18.34 4.18 -8.78
CA PHE A 194 17.74 4.19 -7.45
C PHE A 194 18.30 5.38 -6.69
N SER A 195 17.51 5.93 -5.78
CA SER A 195 17.96 6.97 -4.86
C SER A 195 19.06 6.43 -3.93
N ASP A 196 19.89 7.31 -3.37
CA ASP A 196 20.97 6.89 -2.47
C ASP A 196 20.46 6.29 -1.16
N SER A 197 19.31 6.75 -0.69
CA SER A 197 18.61 6.23 0.51
C SER A 197 18.16 4.79 0.33
N ILE A 198 17.91 4.35 -0.90
CA ILE A 198 17.51 2.98 -1.23
C ILE A 198 18.71 2.01 -1.24
N ARG A 199 19.90 2.51 -1.60
CA ARG A 199 21.17 1.78 -1.44
C ARG A 199 21.65 1.72 0.02
N ASN A 200 21.15 2.63 0.86
CA ASN A 200 21.47 2.72 2.29
C ASN A 200 20.22 2.53 3.16
N PHE A 201 19.36 1.58 2.79
CA PHE A 201 18.05 1.41 3.41
C PHE A 201 18.14 0.79 4.81
N ILE A 202 17.53 1.44 5.80
CA ILE A 202 17.48 0.94 7.18
C ILE A 202 16.12 0.29 7.44
N SER A 203 16.08 -0.99 7.80
CA SER A 203 14.86 -1.79 7.93
C SER A 203 14.31 -1.89 9.36
N ILE A 204 14.61 -2.89 10.18
CA ILE A 204 14.04 -3.02 11.54
C ILE A 204 15.12 -3.04 12.64
N GLU A 205 16.31 -3.48 12.26
CA GLU A 205 17.51 -3.54 13.09
C GLU A 205 18.50 -2.47 12.61
N PRO A 206 19.59 -2.17 13.34
CA PRO A 206 20.60 -1.18 12.92
C PRO A 206 21.39 -1.60 11.66
N ASN A 207 20.88 -2.56 10.88
CA ASN A 207 21.48 -3.03 9.64
C ASN A 207 21.06 -2.13 8.49
N VAL A 208 22.06 -1.69 7.74
CA VAL A 208 21.91 -0.98 6.47
C VAL A 208 21.88 -2.02 5.35
N TYR A 209 20.92 -1.89 4.44
CA TYR A 209 20.75 -2.79 3.29
C TYR A 209 20.85 -1.99 1.99
N ASP A 210 21.58 -2.54 1.03
CA ASP A 210 21.38 -2.19 -0.38
C ASP A 210 20.14 -2.96 -0.88
N LEU A 211 19.01 -2.25 -0.98
CA LEU A 211 17.73 -2.87 -1.32
C LEU A 211 17.73 -3.45 -2.76
N PRO A 212 18.29 -2.77 -3.79
CA PRO A 212 18.50 -3.36 -5.11
C PRO A 212 19.33 -4.64 -5.08
N ALA A 213 20.45 -4.67 -4.34
CA ALA A 213 21.25 -5.87 -4.19
C ALA A 213 20.45 -6.99 -3.50
N PHE A 214 19.63 -6.65 -2.50
CA PHE A 214 18.75 -7.59 -1.82
C PHE A 214 17.73 -8.19 -2.79
N ASP A 215 17.13 -7.41 -3.68
CA ASP A 215 16.18 -7.91 -4.67
C ASP A 215 16.83 -8.83 -5.69
N ILE A 216 18.07 -8.54 -6.11
CA ILE A 216 18.86 -9.45 -6.96
C ILE A 216 19.13 -10.77 -6.25
N LEU A 217 19.58 -10.73 -4.99
CA LEU A 217 19.84 -11.92 -4.19
C LEU A 217 18.56 -12.74 -3.98
N ARG A 218 17.44 -12.08 -3.65
CA ARG A 218 16.13 -12.72 -3.51
C ARG A 218 15.68 -13.35 -4.83
N SER A 219 15.92 -12.71 -5.97
CA SER A 219 15.60 -13.28 -7.28
C SER A 219 16.40 -14.56 -7.55
N ARG A 220 17.68 -14.60 -7.16
CA ARG A 220 18.51 -15.81 -7.27
C ARG A 220 18.06 -16.92 -6.32
N ASP A 221 17.80 -16.57 -5.06
CA ASP A 221 17.29 -17.48 -4.03
C ASP A 221 15.96 -18.14 -4.44
N ARG A 222 15.05 -17.36 -5.03
CA ARG A 222 13.76 -17.85 -5.53
C ARG A 222 13.83 -18.54 -6.89
N GLY A 223 15.03 -18.73 -7.45
CA GLY A 223 15.22 -19.44 -8.71
C GLY A 223 14.56 -18.74 -9.90
N ILE A 224 14.51 -17.41 -9.90
CA ILE A 224 13.95 -16.66 -11.03
C ILE A 224 14.81 -16.91 -12.28
N ALA A 225 14.14 -17.32 -13.36
CA ALA A 225 14.78 -17.58 -14.64
C ALA A 225 15.45 -16.33 -15.23
N LEU A 226 16.41 -16.55 -16.14
CA LEU A 226 17.13 -15.46 -16.80
C LEU A 226 16.20 -14.64 -17.71
N TYR A 227 16.58 -13.38 -17.96
CA TYR A 227 15.80 -12.40 -18.72
C TYR A 227 15.16 -12.95 -20.00
N ASN A 228 15.94 -13.59 -20.88
CA ASN A 228 15.42 -14.11 -22.15
C ASN A 228 14.52 -15.32 -21.96
N THR A 229 14.78 -16.19 -20.99
CA THR A 229 13.90 -17.33 -20.66
C THR A 229 12.53 -16.84 -20.19
N VAL A 230 12.53 -15.81 -19.33
CA VAL A 230 11.30 -15.16 -18.86
C VAL A 230 10.55 -14.51 -20.03
N ARG A 231 11.25 -13.78 -20.90
CA ARG A 231 10.63 -13.18 -22.10
C ARG A 231 9.91 -14.22 -22.95
N GLU A 232 10.59 -15.32 -23.27
CA GLU A 232 10.01 -16.40 -24.07
C GLU A 232 8.80 -17.03 -23.37
N ALA A 233 8.86 -17.24 -22.05
CA ALA A 233 7.75 -17.76 -21.26
C ALA A 233 6.50 -16.85 -21.29
N TYR A 234 6.68 -15.53 -21.40
CA TYR A 234 5.59 -14.55 -21.58
C TYR A 234 5.28 -14.24 -23.06
N GLY A 235 5.79 -15.04 -24.01
CA GLY A 235 5.52 -14.88 -25.44
C GLY A 235 6.25 -13.71 -26.12
N LEU A 236 7.28 -13.14 -25.47
CA LEU A 236 8.11 -12.07 -26.00
C LEU A 236 9.35 -12.63 -26.70
N SER A 237 9.77 -12.02 -27.81
CA SER A 237 10.95 -12.47 -28.56
C SER A 237 12.25 -12.33 -27.75
N ARG A 238 13.17 -13.31 -27.87
CA ARG A 238 14.54 -13.23 -27.31
C ARG A 238 15.25 -11.96 -27.82
N LYS A 239 16.02 -11.31 -26.93
CA LYS A 239 16.96 -10.24 -27.30
C LYS A 239 18.36 -10.82 -27.47
N ASN A 240 18.98 -10.55 -28.63
CA ASN A 240 20.29 -11.10 -29.01
C ASN A 240 21.43 -10.07 -28.88
N THR A 241 21.11 -8.83 -28.58
CA THR A 241 22.06 -7.72 -28.39
C THR A 241 21.73 -7.00 -27.09
N VAL A 242 22.78 -6.49 -26.42
CA VAL A 242 22.62 -5.51 -25.33
C VAL A 242 22.42 -4.15 -25.98
N GLU A 243 21.32 -3.97 -26.68
CA GLU A 243 20.86 -2.62 -26.98
C GLU A 243 20.39 -2.03 -25.65
N ARG A 244 20.86 -0.82 -25.31
CA ARG A 244 20.22 -0.04 -24.24
C ARG A 244 18.75 0.05 -24.63
N SER A 245 17.90 -0.65 -23.90
CA SER A 245 16.45 -0.53 -24.02
C SER A 245 16.07 0.84 -23.49
N ASN A 246 16.31 1.87 -24.30
CA ASN A 246 15.82 3.22 -24.10
C ASN A 246 14.44 3.26 -24.72
N LYS A 247 13.41 3.26 -23.89
CA LYS A 247 12.13 3.95 -24.11
C LYS A 247 11.33 3.92 -22.83
#